data_AF-A0A2A2TED9-F1
#
_entry.id   AF-A0A2A2TED9-F1
#
_cell.length_a   1.000
_cell.length_b   1.000
_cell.length_c   1.000
_cell.angle_alpha   90.00
_cell.angle_beta   90.00
_cell.angle_gamma   90.00
#
_symmetry.space_group_name_H-M   'P 1'
#
loop_
_entity.id
_entity.type
_entity.pdbx_description
1 polymer ?
#
loop_
_entity_poly.entity_id
_entity_poly.type
_entity_poly.pdbx_seq_one_letter_code
_entity_poly.pdbx_strand_id
1 'polypeptide(L)'
;MRCRSTAQKGYKTIIDLCPAAEGNQLDASMVKEQALEYVSVPVSPKNLTVETLEAFKQAVKASPQPIYTRCASGLRAGVFTLLVLAEQEGWTEAQYLEQFQTLGIEQKPNCPLGSFAHTYFEQKKKENLAVN
;
A
#
# COMPACT_ATOMS: atom_id res chain seq x y z
N MET A 1 -16.64 -0.63 14.49
CA MET A 1 -16.88 0.83 14.57
C MET A 1 -15.53 1.59 14.58
N ARG A 2 -14.92 1.90 13.41
CA ARG A 2 -13.66 2.69 13.31
C ARG A 2 -13.52 3.46 11.97
N CYS A 3 -14.60 4.05 11.44
CA CYS A 3 -14.57 4.78 10.16
C CYS A 3 -14.65 6.31 10.30
N ARG A 4 -14.68 6.85 11.53
CA ARG A 4 -15.04 8.26 11.80
C ARG A 4 -13.84 9.22 11.94
N SER A 5 -12.60 8.71 11.94
CA SER A 5 -11.39 9.52 12.19
C SER A 5 -10.61 9.92 10.94
N THR A 6 -10.94 9.37 9.76
CA THR A 6 -10.21 9.64 8.51
C THR A 6 -10.67 10.93 7.84
N ALA A 7 -11.99 11.19 7.74
CA ALA A 7 -12.48 12.46 7.20
C ALA A 7 -11.98 13.69 7.99
N GLN A 8 -11.80 13.56 9.31
CA GLN A 8 -11.31 14.63 10.18
C GLN A 8 -9.82 14.99 9.95
N LYS A 9 -9.07 14.17 9.22
CA LYS A 9 -7.66 14.42 8.90
C LYS A 9 -7.44 15.01 7.50
N GLY A 10 -8.51 15.33 6.78
CA GLY A 10 -8.44 15.98 5.45
C GLY A 10 -8.08 15.02 4.30
N TYR A 11 -8.16 13.70 4.50
CA TYR A 11 -8.02 12.73 3.42
C TYR A 11 -9.15 12.89 2.40
N LYS A 12 -8.87 12.64 1.11
CA LYS A 12 -9.85 12.68 0.02
C LYS A 12 -10.22 11.29 -0.50
N THR A 13 -9.32 10.33 -0.35
CA THR A 13 -9.50 8.97 -0.87
C THR A 13 -9.12 7.95 0.20
N ILE A 14 -9.88 6.86 0.29
CA ILE A 14 -9.56 5.68 1.09
C ILE A 14 -9.31 4.51 0.14
N ILE A 15 -8.12 3.91 0.23
CA ILE A 15 -7.79 2.68 -0.48
C ILE A 15 -7.80 1.52 0.51
N ASP A 16 -8.74 0.58 0.33
CA ASP A 16 -8.86 -0.62 1.14
C ASP A 16 -8.20 -1.81 0.45
N LEU A 17 -7.14 -2.33 1.07
CA LEU A 17 -6.41 -3.50 0.59
C LEU A 17 -6.97 -4.82 1.15
N CYS A 18 -7.99 -4.75 2.00
CA CYS A 18 -8.60 -5.91 2.62
C CYS A 18 -9.50 -6.66 1.60
N PRO A 19 -9.20 -7.92 1.23
CA PRO A 19 -10.10 -8.72 0.43
C PRO A 19 -11.45 -8.93 1.14
N ALA A 20 -12.53 -8.97 0.35
CA ALA A 20 -13.89 -9.24 0.84
C ALA A 20 -13.97 -10.52 1.68
N ALA A 21 -13.14 -11.51 1.37
CA ALA A 21 -13.02 -12.76 2.10
C ALA A 21 -12.57 -12.60 3.57
N GLU A 22 -11.89 -11.51 3.93
CA GLU A 22 -11.54 -11.21 5.33
C GLU A 22 -12.72 -10.60 6.12
N GLY A 23 -13.85 -10.27 5.47
CA GLY A 23 -15.05 -9.74 6.13
C GLY A 23 -14.86 -8.38 6.82
N ASN A 24 -13.77 -7.68 6.52
CA ASN A 24 -13.35 -6.44 7.18
C ASN A 24 -13.21 -5.26 6.20
N GLN A 25 -13.91 -5.35 5.05
CA GLN A 25 -14.04 -4.23 4.11
C GLN A 25 -14.82 -3.08 4.76
N LEU A 26 -14.47 -1.85 4.39
CA LEU A 26 -15.29 -0.70 4.71
C LEU A 26 -16.57 -0.68 3.87
N ASP A 27 -17.65 -0.21 4.48
CA ASP A 27 -18.86 0.16 3.76
C ASP A 27 -18.58 1.34 2.84
N ALA A 28 -18.56 1.09 1.53
CA ALA A 28 -18.37 2.12 0.50
C ALA A 28 -19.41 3.25 0.64
N SER A 29 -20.63 2.93 1.08
CA SER A 29 -21.69 3.90 1.35
C SER A 29 -21.29 4.88 2.46
N MET A 30 -20.73 4.39 3.58
CA MET A 30 -20.27 5.24 4.68
C MET A 30 -19.09 6.14 4.31
N VAL A 31 -18.28 5.73 3.33
CA VAL A 31 -17.15 6.52 2.83
C VAL A 31 -17.66 7.61 1.87
N LYS A 32 -18.60 7.25 0.99
CA LYS A 32 -19.28 8.22 0.11
C LYS A 32 -20.08 9.27 0.87
N GLU A 33 -20.70 8.90 1.98
CA GLU A 33 -21.38 9.86 2.88
C GLU A 33 -20.44 10.91 3.46
N GLN A 34 -19.14 10.63 3.51
CA GLN A 34 -18.10 11.56 3.96
C GLN A 34 -17.43 12.34 2.81
N ALA A 35 -18.00 12.29 1.59
CA ALA A 35 -17.44 12.88 0.37
C ALA A 35 -16.01 12.39 0.06
N LEU A 36 -15.70 11.15 0.44
CA LEU A 36 -14.42 10.49 0.19
C LEU A 36 -14.55 9.50 -0.96
N GLU A 37 -13.53 9.43 -1.81
CA GLU A 37 -13.40 8.36 -2.80
C GLU A 37 -13.06 7.05 -2.10
N TYR A 38 -13.76 5.97 -2.47
CA TYR A 38 -13.50 4.63 -1.94
C TYR A 38 -13.01 3.72 -3.04
N VAL A 39 -11.78 3.24 -2.91
CA VAL A 39 -11.17 2.31 -3.85
C VAL A 39 -10.82 1.01 -3.11
N SER A 40 -11.40 -0.09 -3.54
CA SER A 40 -11.10 -1.42 -3.00
C SER A 40 -10.11 -2.13 -3.92
N VAL A 41 -8.88 -2.35 -3.45
CA VAL A 41 -7.84 -3.08 -4.18
C VAL A 41 -7.48 -4.33 -3.38
N PRO A 42 -8.21 -5.46 -3.52
CA PRO A 42 -8.00 -6.61 -2.65
C PRO A 42 -6.61 -7.23 -2.83
N VAL A 43 -5.73 -7.09 -1.82
CA VAL A 43 -4.38 -7.66 -1.84
C VAL A 43 -4.29 -8.85 -0.90
N SER A 44 -4.07 -10.03 -1.49
CA SER A 44 -3.85 -11.28 -0.75
C SER A 44 -2.40 -11.72 -0.85
N PRO A 45 -1.86 -12.46 0.15
CA PRO A 45 -0.52 -13.05 0.07
C PRO A 45 -0.32 -13.94 -1.16
N LYS A 46 -1.41 -14.54 -1.67
CA LYS A 46 -1.41 -15.38 -2.87
C LYS A 46 -1.27 -14.59 -4.18
N ASN A 47 -1.70 -13.32 -4.20
CA ASN A 47 -1.63 -12.44 -5.38
C ASN A 47 -0.58 -11.35 -5.17
N LEU A 48 0.46 -11.63 -4.38
CA LEU A 48 1.51 -10.68 -4.09
C LEU A 48 2.52 -10.65 -5.24
N THR A 49 2.19 -9.90 -6.29
CA THR A 49 3.00 -9.77 -7.51
C THR A 49 3.20 -8.31 -7.88
N VAL A 50 4.14 -8.05 -8.79
CA VAL A 50 4.39 -6.71 -9.36
C VAL A 50 3.13 -6.16 -10.01
N GLU A 51 2.31 -7.00 -10.65
CA GLU A 51 1.03 -6.58 -11.25
C GLU A 51 0.07 -6.00 -10.20
N THR A 52 -0.01 -6.62 -9.02
CA THR A 52 -0.83 -6.11 -7.91
C THR A 52 -0.28 -4.79 -7.37
N LEU A 53 1.04 -4.63 -7.33
CA LEU A 53 1.68 -3.36 -6.97
C LEU A 53 1.39 -2.27 -8.01
N GLU A 54 1.45 -2.58 -9.30
CA GLU A 54 1.08 -1.66 -10.37
C GLU A 54 -0.39 -1.27 -10.31
N ALA A 55 -1.30 -2.21 -10.07
CA ALA A 55 -2.71 -1.91 -9.87
C ALA A 55 -2.94 -0.95 -8.70
N PHE A 56 -2.23 -1.17 -7.58
CA PHE A 56 -2.24 -0.26 -6.44
C PHE A 56 -1.67 1.13 -6.80
N LYS A 57 -0.54 1.18 -7.51
CA LYS A 57 0.05 2.44 -7.99
C LYS A 57 -0.89 3.22 -8.89
N GLN A 58 -1.57 2.53 -9.81
CA GLN A 58 -2.55 3.15 -10.69
C GLN A 58 -3.73 3.69 -9.89
N ALA A 59 -4.24 2.93 -8.92
CA ALA A 59 -5.27 3.39 -8.01
C ALA A 59 -4.83 4.65 -7.24
N VAL A 60 -3.60 4.66 -6.71
CA VAL A 60 -3.02 5.82 -6.02
C VAL A 60 -2.88 7.03 -6.95
N LYS A 61 -2.40 6.84 -8.18
CA LYS A 61 -2.24 7.93 -9.17
C LYS A 61 -3.57 8.48 -9.69
N ALA A 62 -4.57 7.61 -9.86
CA ALA A 62 -5.91 8.01 -10.30
C ALA A 62 -6.72 8.69 -9.19
N SER A 63 -6.33 8.48 -7.93
CA SER A 63 -7.04 9.00 -6.77
C SER A 63 -6.56 10.39 -6.34
N PRO A 64 -7.47 11.28 -5.90
CA PRO A 64 -7.09 12.57 -5.35
C PRO A 64 -6.37 12.42 -4.01
N GLN A 65 -5.23 13.10 -3.86
CA GLN A 65 -4.48 13.19 -2.61
C GLN A 65 -5.08 14.22 -1.64
N PRO A 66 -4.97 14.03 -0.31
CA PRO A 66 -4.23 12.94 0.36
C PRO A 66 -5.03 11.64 0.49
N ILE A 67 -4.33 10.51 0.31
CA ILE A 67 -4.90 9.16 0.26
C ILE A 67 -4.62 8.43 1.58
N TYR A 68 -5.61 7.70 2.09
CA TYR A 68 -5.50 6.85 3.25
C TYR A 68 -5.58 5.38 2.86
N THR A 69 -4.44 4.67 2.92
CA THR A 69 -4.37 3.24 2.62
C THR A 69 -4.53 2.42 3.90
N ARG A 70 -5.42 1.42 3.89
CA ARG A 70 -5.62 0.49 5.01
C ARG A 70 -5.54 -0.96 4.58
N CYS A 71 -5.16 -1.84 5.49
CA CYS A 71 -5.39 -3.28 5.39
C CYS A 71 -5.74 -3.84 6.78
N ALA A 72 -6.11 -5.13 6.87
CA ALA A 72 -6.50 -5.74 8.15
C ALA A 72 -5.44 -5.61 9.26
N SER A 73 -4.16 -5.74 8.92
CA SER A 73 -3.02 -5.71 9.86
C SER A 73 -2.13 -4.47 9.77
N GLY A 74 -2.44 -3.50 8.91
CA GLY A 74 -1.55 -2.37 8.57
C GLY A 74 -0.30 -2.71 7.73
N LEU A 75 0.21 -3.94 7.78
CA LEU A 75 1.50 -4.31 7.18
C LEU A 75 1.51 -4.24 5.64
N ARG A 76 0.50 -4.80 4.96
CA ARG A 76 0.40 -4.76 3.48
C ARG A 76 0.33 -3.32 2.96
N ALA A 77 -0.48 -2.49 3.63
CA ALA A 77 -0.63 -1.08 3.29
C ALA A 77 0.68 -0.32 3.43
N GLY A 78 1.43 -0.57 4.51
CA GLY A 78 2.74 0.02 4.74
C GLY A 78 3.75 -0.36 3.65
N VAL A 79 3.89 -1.66 3.36
CA VAL A 79 4.80 -2.18 2.31
C VAL A 79 4.52 -1.53 0.97
N PHE A 80 3.26 -1.59 0.51
CA PHE A 80 2.90 -1.06 -0.81
C PHE A 80 3.12 0.44 -0.88
N THR A 81 2.67 1.19 0.14
CA THR A 81 2.85 2.65 0.17
C THR A 81 4.32 3.04 0.14
N LEU A 82 5.17 2.36 0.92
CA LEU A 82 6.60 2.62 0.95
C LEU A 82 7.30 2.21 -0.35
N LEU A 83 6.86 1.14 -1.03
CA LEU A 83 7.38 0.78 -2.35
C LEU A 83 7.03 1.84 -3.40
N VAL A 84 5.80 2.36 -3.38
CA VAL A 84 5.40 3.46 -4.29
C VAL A 84 6.22 4.72 -4.02
N LEU A 85 6.42 5.08 -2.74
CA LEU A 85 7.25 6.22 -2.36
C LEU A 85 8.71 6.01 -2.75
N ALA A 86 9.25 4.81 -2.49
CA ALA A 86 10.60 4.44 -2.88
C ALA A 86 10.80 4.56 -4.40
N GLU A 87 9.80 4.20 -5.19
CA GLU A 87 9.88 4.35 -6.64
C GLU A 87 9.76 5.81 -7.10
N GLN A 88 8.91 6.61 -6.45
CA GLN A 88 8.74 8.03 -6.76
C GLN A 88 9.99 8.84 -6.41
N GLU A 89 10.62 8.52 -5.29
CA GLU A 89 11.79 9.23 -4.74
C GLU A 89 13.13 8.58 -5.17
N GLY A 90 13.09 7.41 -5.80
CA GLY A 90 14.29 6.66 -6.19
C GLY A 90 15.08 6.06 -5.02
N TRP A 91 14.40 5.63 -3.96
CA TRP A 91 15.05 5.04 -2.78
C TRP A 91 15.66 3.67 -3.05
N THR A 92 16.69 3.37 -2.26
CA THR A 92 17.32 2.05 -2.19
C THR A 92 16.61 1.14 -1.17
N GLU A 93 16.86 -0.16 -1.25
CA GLU A 93 16.34 -1.13 -0.29
C GLU A 93 16.69 -0.75 1.16
N ALA A 94 17.90 -0.25 1.41
CA ALA A 94 18.33 0.18 2.73
C ALA A 94 17.48 1.34 3.28
N GLN A 95 17.19 2.35 2.45
CA GLN A 95 16.32 3.48 2.83
C GLN A 95 14.89 3.01 3.07
N TYR A 96 14.38 2.09 2.25
CA TYR A 96 13.07 1.49 2.47
C TYR A 96 12.99 0.77 3.83
N LEU A 97 14.01 -0.01 4.19
CA LEU A 97 14.07 -0.71 5.47
C LEU A 97 14.15 0.26 6.65
N GLU A 98 14.92 1.34 6.51
CA GLU A 98 15.01 2.41 7.51
C GLU A 98 13.65 3.09 7.74
N GLN A 99 12.92 3.40 6.67
CA GLN A 99 11.56 3.96 6.75
C GLN A 99 10.59 2.99 7.39
N PHE A 100 10.73 1.69 7.09
CA PHE A 100 9.97 0.62 7.75
C PHE A 100 10.13 0.65 9.27
N GLN A 101 11.37 0.77 9.74
CA GLN A 101 11.71 0.86 11.16
C GLN A 101 11.23 2.18 11.77
N THR A 102 11.43 3.30 11.07
CA THR A 102 11.04 4.64 11.53
C THR A 102 9.54 4.75 11.75
N LEU A 103 8.75 4.15 10.86
CA LEU A 103 7.29 4.11 10.97
C LEU A 103 6.79 3.08 11.99
N GLY A 104 7.69 2.33 12.63
CA GLY A 104 7.34 1.29 13.61
C GLY A 104 6.59 0.11 12.98
N ILE A 105 6.80 -0.14 11.69
CA ILE A 105 6.13 -1.23 10.98
C ILE A 105 6.95 -2.51 11.22
N GLU A 106 6.49 -3.36 12.14
CA GLU A 106 7.17 -4.62 12.42
C GLU A 106 6.96 -5.65 11.31
N GLN A 107 8.06 -6.12 10.71
CA GLN A 107 8.02 -7.28 9.83
C GLN A 107 7.71 -8.53 10.68
N LYS A 108 6.53 -9.12 10.47
CA LYS A 108 6.20 -10.38 11.13
C LYS A 108 7.06 -11.52 10.56
N PRO A 109 7.64 -12.39 11.41
CA PRO A 109 8.33 -13.59 10.93
C PRO A 109 7.34 -14.44 10.11
N ASN A 110 7.79 -14.96 8.96
CA ASN A 110 6.99 -15.63 7.92
C ASN A 110 6.07 -14.74 7.06
N CYS A 111 6.32 -13.44 6.97
CA CYS A 111 5.56 -12.60 6.05
C CYS A 111 6.16 -12.62 4.62
N PRO A 112 5.42 -13.07 3.59
CA PRO A 112 5.91 -13.09 2.21
C PRO A 112 6.19 -11.68 1.63
N LEU A 113 5.73 -10.64 2.34
CA LEU A 113 5.92 -9.24 1.95
C LEU A 113 7.38 -8.78 1.99
N GLY A 114 8.17 -9.26 2.96
CA GLY A 114 9.59 -8.87 3.06
C GLY A 114 10.38 -9.38 1.86
N SER A 115 10.21 -10.66 1.53
CA SER A 115 10.83 -11.29 0.36
C SER A 115 10.38 -10.65 -0.96
N PHE A 116 9.11 -10.23 -1.05
CA PHE A 116 8.60 -9.50 -2.20
C PHE A 116 9.29 -8.14 -2.38
N ALA A 117 9.43 -7.36 -1.31
CA ALA A 117 10.11 -6.06 -1.37
C ALA A 117 11.57 -6.21 -1.83
N HIS A 118 12.30 -7.17 -1.26
CA HIS A 118 13.67 -7.48 -1.69
C HIS A 118 13.74 -7.84 -3.18
N THR A 119 12.86 -8.75 -3.64
CA THR A 119 12.80 -9.16 -5.05
C THR A 119 12.49 -8.00 -5.97
N TYR A 120 11.59 -7.09 -5.56
CA TYR A 120 11.23 -5.90 -6.31
C TYR A 120 12.42 -4.94 -6.47
N PHE A 121 13.15 -4.65 -5.39
CA PHE A 121 14.35 -3.80 -5.47
C PHE A 121 15.46 -4.42 -6.33
N GLU A 122 15.67 -5.73 -6.25
CA GLU A 122 16.62 -6.45 -7.10
C GLU A 122 16.23 -6.39 -8.59
N GLN A 123 14.94 -6.54 -8.90
CA GLN A 123 14.43 -6.36 -10.27
C GLN A 123 14.62 -4.94 -10.77
N LYS A 124 14.27 -3.93 -9.96
CA LYS A 124 14.47 -2.50 -10.27
C LYS A 124 15.94 -2.17 -10.51
N LYS A 125 16.84 -2.73 -9.71
CA LYS A 125 18.29 -2.55 -9.88
C LYS A 125 18.76 -3.12 -11.21
N LYS A 126 18.27 -4.29 -11.61
CA LYS A 126 18.57 -4.89 -12.93
C LYS A 126 17.98 -4.08 -14.08
N GLU A 127 16.76 -3.58 -13.94
CA GLU A 127 16.10 -2.74 -14.96
C GLU A 127 16.86 -1.42 -15.17
N ASN A 128 17.27 -0.75 -14.09
CA ASN A 128 18.11 0.45 -14.18
C ASN A 128 19.50 0.17 -14.77
N LEU A 129 20.06 -1.03 -14.56
CA LEU A 129 21.35 -1.43 -15.12
C LEU A 129 21.26 -1.81 -16.61
N ALA A 130 20.08 -2.21 -17.10
CA ALA A 130 19.86 -2.60 -18.49
C ALA A 130 19.56 -1.42 -19.44
N VAL A 131 19.37 -0.22 -18.90
CA VAL A 131 19.07 1.02 -19.65
C VAL A 131 20.32 1.90 -19.85
N ASN A 132 21.49 1.46 -19.37
CA ASN A 132 22.76 2.19 -19.46
C ASN A 132 23.77 1.44 -20.34
#